data_AF-A0A9Q0KEM9-F1
#
_entry.id   AF-A0A9Q0KEM9-F1
#
_cell.length_a   1.000
_cell.length_b   1.000
_cell.length_c   1.000
_cell.angle_alpha   90.00
_cell.angle_beta   90.00
_cell.angle_gamma   90.00
#
_symmetry.space_group_name_H-M   'P 1'
#
loop_
_entity.id
_entity.type
_entity.pdbx_description
1 polymer ?
#
loop_
_entity_poly.entity_id
_entity_poly.type
_entity_poly.pdbx_seq_one_letter_code
_entity_poly.pdbx_strand_id
1 'polypeptide(L)'
;MTEYLKCCPNHERDLHLVMRIRKMSAVMGVLSGSKAIPFNTAGMEKEKEKSDNNNGAEQREVSEGEEPKKLPRKCSYASICSTGDEDDGDDDDPEHDDDDDDDKSKAGKEELDLGPQFSLKEQLEKDKDDESLRRWKEQLLGSVDITTVGEHAEPEVQILSLTILSPDRPDLVLPIPFVPNSKGFAFGLKDGSLYHLKFSFVVSNNIVSGLKYTNTVWKTGVRVENTKVMLGTFSPQPEPYTYELGEERTPSGMFARGSYSARTKFADDDGKCYLDISYSFEIRKDWPSNS
;
A
#
# COMPACT_ATOMS: atom_id res chain seq x y z
N MET A 1 28.86 3.85 -2.93
CA MET A 1 28.28 2.95 -3.94
C MET A 1 27.42 2.00 -3.14
N THR A 2 26.14 2.35 -3.04
CA THR A 2 25.33 2.03 -1.86
C THR A 2 23.92 1.72 -2.32
N GLU A 3 23.77 0.58 -3.02
CA GLU A 3 22.45 0.05 -3.40
C GLU A 3 22.06 -1.04 -2.41
N TYR A 4 21.63 -0.61 -1.22
CA TYR A 4 20.77 -1.41 -0.34
C TYR A 4 19.33 -1.08 -0.70
N LEU A 5 18.43 -2.06 -0.52
CA LEU A 5 17.04 -2.09 -1.01
C LEU A 5 16.41 -0.74 -1.38
N LYS A 6 16.55 -0.38 -2.65
CA LYS A 6 15.52 0.40 -3.33
C LYS A 6 14.27 -0.46 -3.35
N CYS A 7 13.34 -0.13 -2.45
CA CYS A 7 11.90 -0.35 -2.55
C CYS A 7 11.48 -1.39 -3.61
N CYS A 8 11.23 -2.64 -3.21
CA CYS A 8 10.75 -3.66 -4.14
C CYS A 8 9.33 -3.28 -4.63
N PRO A 9 9.14 -2.89 -5.91
CA PRO A 9 7.89 -2.26 -6.32
C PRO A 9 6.86 -3.31 -6.79
N ASN A 10 6.90 -4.53 -6.23
CA ASN A 10 6.20 -5.68 -6.81
C ASN A 10 5.60 -6.57 -5.69
N HIS A 11 4.37 -6.22 -5.30
CA HIS A 11 3.63 -6.70 -4.12
C HIS A 11 3.69 -8.22 -3.89
N GLU A 12 3.56 -9.04 -4.94
CA GLU A 12 3.59 -10.50 -4.82
C GLU A 12 4.95 -11.04 -4.35
N ARG A 13 6.06 -10.38 -4.74
CA ARG A 13 7.40 -10.73 -4.24
C ARG A 13 7.61 -10.27 -2.80
N ASP A 14 7.01 -9.15 -2.40
CA ASP A 14 7.07 -8.63 -1.03
C ASP A 14 6.27 -9.50 -0.06
N LEU A 15 5.09 -9.97 -0.47
CA LEU A 15 4.29 -10.94 0.29
C LEU A 15 5.01 -12.28 0.43
N HIS A 16 5.54 -12.84 -0.66
CA HIS A 16 6.34 -14.06 -0.59
C HIS A 16 7.61 -13.89 0.27
N LEU A 17 8.23 -12.71 0.25
CA LEU A 17 9.36 -12.37 1.09
C LEU A 17 8.97 -12.37 2.58
N VAL A 18 7.92 -11.65 2.96
CA VAL A 18 7.48 -11.55 4.37
C VAL A 18 6.94 -12.89 4.88
N MET A 19 6.14 -13.61 4.09
CA MET A 19 5.74 -14.98 4.42
C MET A 19 6.95 -15.89 4.61
N ARG A 20 8.00 -15.76 3.79
CA ARG A 20 9.23 -16.55 3.93
C ARG A 20 9.97 -16.21 5.23
N ILE A 21 10.05 -14.93 5.59
CA ILE A 21 10.64 -14.46 6.86
C ILE A 21 9.86 -15.03 8.07
N ARG A 22 8.53 -14.91 8.08
CA ARG A 22 7.68 -15.33 9.22
C ARG A 22 7.54 -16.86 9.31
N LYS A 23 7.27 -17.55 8.19
CA LYS A 23 7.01 -19.00 8.18
C LYS A 23 8.26 -19.83 8.45
N MET A 24 9.46 -19.42 8.00
CA MET A 24 10.70 -20.12 8.39
C MET A 24 10.98 -20.00 9.89
N SER A 25 10.80 -18.80 10.47
CA SER A 25 10.90 -18.55 11.92
C SER A 25 9.90 -19.37 12.74
N ALA A 26 8.74 -19.72 12.19
CA ALA A 26 7.74 -20.56 12.84
C ALA A 26 8.09 -22.06 12.83
N VAL A 27 8.58 -22.60 11.72
CA VAL A 27 8.86 -24.05 11.56
C VAL A 27 9.91 -24.57 12.56
N MET A 28 10.94 -23.76 12.86
CA MET A 28 11.97 -24.09 13.85
C MET A 28 11.43 -24.18 15.29
N GLY A 29 10.31 -23.52 15.60
CA GLY A 29 9.71 -23.52 16.94
C GLY A 29 9.07 -24.84 17.37
N VAL A 30 8.76 -25.74 16.41
CA VAL A 30 8.01 -26.99 16.69
C VAL A 30 8.92 -28.16 17.08
N LEU A 31 10.24 -28.06 16.83
CA LEU A 31 11.17 -29.19 17.04
C LEU A 31 11.91 -29.17 18.40
N SER A 32 11.80 -28.12 19.21
CA SER A 32 12.42 -28.05 20.54
C SER A 32 11.54 -28.68 21.65
N GLY A 33 11.08 -29.91 21.40
CA GLY A 33 10.29 -30.73 22.33
C GLY A 33 11.03 -32.01 22.71
N SER A 34 12.17 -31.90 23.40
CA SER A 34 13.04 -33.05 23.66
C SER A 34 12.39 -34.11 24.57
N LYS A 35 12.04 -35.27 24.00
CA LYS A 35 11.91 -36.52 24.74
C LYS A 35 12.58 -37.66 23.97
N ALA A 36 13.65 -38.21 24.53
CA ALA A 36 14.49 -39.24 23.91
C ALA A 36 13.90 -40.66 24.08
N ILE A 37 14.63 -41.65 23.50
CA ILE A 37 14.52 -43.13 23.65
C ILE A 37 13.57 -43.81 22.63
N PRO A 38 14.00 -44.88 21.92
CA PRO A 38 15.33 -45.23 21.40
C PRO A 38 15.33 -45.72 19.92
N PHE A 39 16.51 -46.08 19.42
CA PHE A 39 16.72 -46.74 18.12
C PHE A 39 16.30 -48.22 18.14
N ASN A 40 15.72 -48.75 17.05
CA ASN A 40 15.62 -50.19 16.78
C ASN A 40 15.41 -50.46 15.27
N THR A 41 16.04 -51.52 14.75
CA THR A 41 16.14 -51.79 13.29
C THR A 41 15.54 -53.15 12.91
N ALA A 42 14.50 -53.15 12.07
CA ALA A 42 14.01 -54.24 11.20
C ALA A 42 12.78 -53.71 10.41
N GLY A 43 12.47 -54.09 9.18
CA GLY A 43 13.10 -55.02 8.23
C GLY A 43 12.61 -54.74 6.79
N MET A 44 12.76 -55.72 5.88
CA MET A 44 12.32 -55.68 4.47
C MET A 44 10.78 -55.44 4.32
N GLU A 45 10.22 -54.98 3.20
CA GLU A 45 10.16 -55.68 1.89
C GLU A 45 9.95 -54.75 0.66
N LYS A 46 10.17 -55.31 -0.53
CA LYS A 46 9.84 -54.74 -1.85
C LYS A 46 8.71 -55.55 -2.49
N GLU A 47 7.81 -54.90 -3.23
CA GLU A 47 7.23 -55.30 -4.54
C GLU A 47 6.44 -54.07 -5.08
N LYS A 48 6.60 -53.62 -6.33
CA LYS A 48 5.94 -54.07 -7.61
C LYS A 48 4.41 -53.92 -7.60
N GLU A 49 3.71 -53.56 -8.69
CA GLU A 49 4.08 -53.36 -10.11
C GLU A 49 3.00 -52.51 -10.84
N LYS A 50 3.37 -51.83 -11.96
CA LYS A 50 2.48 -51.46 -13.12
C LYS A 50 1.21 -50.61 -12.87
N SER A 51 0.46 -50.08 -13.85
CA SER A 51 0.63 -49.64 -15.27
C SER A 51 -0.57 -48.69 -15.55
N ASP A 52 -0.76 -47.92 -16.64
CA ASP A 52 -0.38 -48.01 -18.05
C ASP A 52 -0.29 -46.61 -18.71
N ASN A 53 0.37 -46.53 -19.86
CA ASN A 53 0.31 -45.37 -20.77
C ASN A 53 -1.00 -45.35 -21.58
N ASN A 54 -1.50 -44.17 -21.95
CA ASN A 54 -1.44 -43.81 -23.39
C ASN A 54 -1.69 -42.32 -23.68
N ASN A 55 -0.90 -41.81 -24.64
CA ASN A 55 -1.15 -40.55 -25.33
C ASN A 55 -2.18 -40.74 -26.45
N GLY A 56 -2.86 -39.66 -26.83
CA GLY A 56 -3.65 -39.56 -28.06
C GLY A 56 -3.78 -38.09 -28.45
N ALA A 57 -3.39 -37.73 -29.68
CA ALA A 57 -3.18 -36.34 -30.07
C ALA A 57 -4.05 -35.90 -31.27
N GLU A 58 -4.17 -34.57 -31.39
CA GLU A 58 -4.32 -33.78 -32.62
C GLU A 58 -5.66 -33.65 -33.41
N GLN A 59 -5.98 -32.36 -33.62
CA GLN A 59 -6.41 -31.67 -34.86
C GLN A 59 -7.85 -31.75 -35.45
N ARG A 60 -8.48 -30.55 -35.51
CA ARG A 60 -9.21 -29.87 -36.63
C ARG A 60 -10.47 -30.58 -37.25
N GLU A 61 -11.45 -29.96 -37.94
CA GLU A 61 -11.68 -28.64 -38.58
C GLU A 61 -13.16 -28.12 -38.46
N VAL A 62 -13.33 -26.79 -38.53
CA VAL A 62 -14.36 -25.95 -39.25
C VAL A 62 -15.86 -26.34 -39.34
N SER A 63 -16.74 -25.37 -38.97
CA SER A 63 -17.91 -24.95 -39.78
C SER A 63 -18.39 -23.52 -39.44
N GLU A 64 -19.14 -22.89 -40.35
CA GLU A 64 -19.46 -21.44 -40.40
C GLU A 64 -20.86 -21.07 -39.82
N GLY A 65 -21.15 -19.77 -39.57
CA GLY A 65 -22.52 -19.32 -39.24
C GLY A 65 -22.75 -17.87 -38.75
N GLU A 66 -22.84 -16.92 -39.69
CA GLU A 66 -23.66 -15.67 -39.70
C GLU A 66 -23.80 -14.71 -38.47
N GLU A 67 -23.36 -13.46 -38.67
CA GLU A 67 -23.95 -12.21 -38.10
C GLU A 67 -25.18 -11.76 -38.96
N PRO A 68 -25.98 -10.67 -38.69
CA PRO A 68 -25.77 -9.53 -37.76
C PRO A 68 -27.04 -9.03 -37.00
N LYS A 69 -26.93 -7.95 -36.19
CA LYS A 69 -27.83 -6.75 -36.23
C LYS A 69 -27.42 -5.61 -35.28
N LYS A 70 -27.71 -4.36 -35.70
CA LYS A 70 -27.28 -3.09 -35.08
C LYS A 70 -28.42 -2.30 -34.42
N LEU A 71 -28.15 -1.70 -33.24
CA LEU A 71 -28.58 -0.34 -32.76
C LEU A 71 -30.13 -0.07 -32.67
N PRO A 72 -30.63 1.09 -32.15
CA PRO A 72 -29.97 2.29 -31.59
C PRO A 72 -30.54 2.88 -30.26
N ARG A 73 -29.74 3.78 -29.65
CA ARG A 73 -30.10 5.07 -28.99
C ARG A 73 -31.49 5.29 -28.34
N LYS A 74 -31.48 5.84 -27.12
CA LYS A 74 -32.07 7.18 -26.85
C LYS A 74 -31.53 7.84 -25.57
N CYS A 75 -31.15 9.11 -25.69
CA CYS A 75 -31.02 10.04 -24.56
C CYS A 75 -32.35 10.79 -24.38
N SER A 76 -32.62 11.25 -23.16
CA SER A 76 -33.65 12.26 -22.86
C SER A 76 -32.97 13.50 -22.27
N TYR A 77 -33.48 14.70 -22.59
CA TYR A 77 -32.84 15.99 -22.33
C TYR A 77 -33.83 16.97 -21.66
N ALA A 78 -33.32 17.78 -20.72
CA ALA A 78 -33.97 18.93 -20.04
C ALA A 78 -35.25 18.60 -19.22
N SER A 79 -35.87 19.45 -18.39
CA SER A 79 -35.69 20.87 -17.95
C SER A 79 -36.46 21.07 -16.60
N ILE A 80 -36.45 22.14 -15.81
CA ILE A 80 -35.90 23.53 -15.85
C ILE A 80 -35.44 23.93 -14.41
N CYS A 81 -34.80 25.09 -14.23
CA CYS A 81 -34.50 25.74 -12.94
C CYS A 81 -35.62 26.68 -12.41
N SER A 82 -35.67 26.96 -11.09
CA SER A 82 -35.68 28.33 -10.48
C SER A 82 -35.93 28.38 -8.95
N THR A 83 -35.00 29.02 -8.23
CA THR A 83 -35.12 29.94 -7.06
C THR A 83 -36.05 29.68 -5.84
N GLY A 84 -35.48 29.84 -4.64
CA GLY A 84 -36.14 30.13 -3.35
C GLY A 84 -35.09 30.24 -2.23
N ASP A 85 -35.17 31.27 -1.38
CA ASP A 85 -34.13 31.71 -0.43
C ASP A 85 -34.33 31.19 1.03
N GLU A 86 -33.42 31.63 1.93
CA GLU A 86 -33.42 31.56 3.41
C GLU A 86 -33.13 30.16 4.01
N ASP A 87 -31.96 29.94 4.64
CA ASP A 87 -31.45 30.43 5.94
C ASP A 87 -32.10 29.71 7.14
N ASP A 88 -31.45 28.64 7.57
CA ASP A 88 -31.44 28.15 8.95
C ASP A 88 -30.11 27.40 9.15
N GLY A 89 -29.47 27.60 10.30
CA GLY A 89 -28.20 26.94 10.63
C GLY A 89 -28.44 25.64 11.38
N ASP A 90 -27.90 24.54 10.86
CA ASP A 90 -27.71 23.30 11.60
C ASP A 90 -26.21 23.00 11.74
N ASP A 91 -25.82 22.48 12.91
CA ASP A 91 -24.47 22.01 13.19
C ASP A 91 -24.24 20.66 12.49
N ASP A 92 -23.90 20.70 11.19
CA ASP A 92 -23.42 19.52 10.44
C ASP A 92 -22.05 19.07 10.97
N ASP A 93 -22.07 18.31 12.07
CA ASP A 93 -21.00 17.36 12.42
C ASP A 93 -20.86 16.40 11.23
N PRO A 94 -19.76 16.42 10.46
CA PRO A 94 -19.68 15.67 9.22
C PRO A 94 -19.77 14.18 9.56
N GLU A 95 -20.78 13.54 8.99
CA GLU A 95 -21.15 12.16 9.29
C GLU A 95 -19.95 11.22 9.26
N HIS A 96 -20.03 10.17 10.09
CA HIS A 96 -19.05 9.10 10.17
C HIS A 96 -19.01 8.32 8.85
N ASP A 97 -18.33 8.86 7.84
CA ASP A 97 -18.17 8.27 6.51
C ASP A 97 -17.56 6.86 6.66
N ASP A 98 -18.39 5.84 6.39
CA ASP A 98 -18.03 4.42 6.44
C ASP A 98 -17.09 4.07 5.26
N ASP A 99 -15.86 4.58 5.30
CA ASP A 99 -14.77 4.33 4.34
C ASP A 99 -14.39 2.83 4.20
N ASP A 100 -14.96 1.93 5.02
CA ASP A 100 -14.80 0.47 4.98
C ASP A 100 -15.66 -0.22 3.88
N ASP A 101 -16.68 0.43 3.32
CA ASP A 101 -17.59 -0.23 2.37
C ASP A 101 -16.96 -0.49 0.98
N ASP A 102 -15.89 0.23 0.64
CA ASP A 102 -15.08 0.04 -0.58
C ASP A 102 -14.14 -1.19 -0.51
N ASP A 103 -14.12 -1.94 0.61
CA ASP A 103 -13.43 -3.24 0.76
C ASP A 103 -14.41 -4.43 0.87
N LYS A 104 -15.73 -4.17 0.94
CA LYS A 104 -16.78 -5.22 1.02
C LYS A 104 -17.38 -5.63 -0.32
N SER A 105 -16.85 -5.14 -1.45
CA SER A 105 -17.22 -5.65 -2.78
C SER A 105 -16.65 -7.07 -3.00
N LYS A 106 -17.46 -8.09 -2.68
CA LYS A 106 -17.20 -9.52 -2.86
C LYS A 106 -16.47 -9.86 -4.17
N ALA A 107 -15.24 -10.39 -4.07
CA ALA A 107 -14.89 -11.75 -4.55
C ALA A 107 -13.35 -11.97 -4.56
N GLY A 108 -12.86 -12.86 -3.69
CA GLY A 108 -11.66 -13.65 -4.02
C GLY A 108 -10.28 -13.02 -3.85
N LYS A 109 -10.09 -12.05 -2.95
CA LYS A 109 -8.79 -11.99 -2.27
C LYS A 109 -8.74 -13.14 -1.28
N GLU A 110 -7.85 -14.10 -1.51
CA GLU A 110 -7.39 -14.98 -0.44
C GLU A 110 -6.81 -14.07 0.64
N GLU A 111 -7.32 -14.17 1.86
CA GLU A 111 -6.74 -13.48 3.02
C GLU A 111 -5.38 -14.14 3.26
N LEU A 112 -4.34 -13.50 2.73
CA LEU A 112 -3.00 -14.06 2.64
C LEU A 112 -2.39 -14.15 4.03
N ASP A 113 -2.56 -15.30 4.68
CA ASP A 113 -1.99 -15.60 6.00
C ASP A 113 -0.48 -15.37 5.99
N LEU A 114 -0.05 -14.21 6.52
CA LEU A 114 1.34 -13.82 6.67
C LEU A 114 2.06 -14.71 7.71
N GLY A 115 1.30 -15.40 8.56
CA GLY A 115 1.79 -16.10 9.74
C GLY A 115 2.06 -15.15 10.91
N PRO A 116 2.34 -15.72 12.10
CA PRO A 116 2.55 -14.95 13.33
C PRO A 116 3.71 -13.97 13.20
N GLN A 117 3.50 -12.78 13.77
CA GLN A 117 4.50 -11.73 13.82
C GLN A 117 5.54 -12.05 14.91
N PHE A 118 6.81 -12.00 14.56
CA PHE A 118 7.95 -12.13 15.47
C PHE A 118 8.79 -10.84 15.40
N SER A 119 9.41 -10.44 16.50
CA SER A 119 10.38 -9.34 16.47
C SER A 119 11.55 -9.67 15.54
N LEU A 120 12.14 -8.65 14.91
CA LEU A 120 13.27 -8.85 14.00
C LEU A 120 14.47 -9.50 14.72
N LYS A 121 14.65 -9.19 16.02
CA LYS A 121 15.67 -9.79 16.89
C LYS A 121 15.47 -11.31 17.06
N GLU A 122 14.25 -11.77 17.37
CA GLU A 122 13.95 -13.21 17.48
C GLU A 122 14.17 -13.95 16.15
N GLN A 123 13.82 -13.31 15.03
CA GLN A 123 14.04 -13.89 13.71
C GLN A 123 15.54 -14.02 13.38
N LEU A 124 16.37 -13.07 13.79
CA LEU A 124 17.82 -13.14 13.58
C LEU A 124 18.49 -14.17 14.50
N GLU A 125 18.06 -14.25 15.76
CA GLU A 125 18.59 -15.23 16.74
C GLU A 125 18.28 -16.68 16.36
N LYS A 126 17.08 -16.97 15.83
CA LYS A 126 16.69 -18.33 15.39
C LYS A 126 17.52 -18.84 14.21
N ASP A 127 17.91 -17.95 13.31
CA ASP A 127 18.57 -18.31 12.04
C ASP A 127 20.09 -18.10 12.08
N LYS A 128 20.66 -17.81 13.25
CA LYS A 128 22.10 -17.52 13.43
C LYS A 128 23.03 -18.66 12.99
N ASP A 129 22.55 -19.90 13.15
CA ASP A 129 23.30 -21.13 12.88
C ASP A 129 23.14 -21.60 11.42
N ASP A 130 22.27 -20.97 10.62
CA ASP A 130 22.11 -21.21 9.18
C ASP A 130 22.80 -20.10 8.37
N GLU A 131 23.97 -20.42 7.81
CA GLU A 131 24.74 -19.48 6.99
C GLU A 131 23.97 -18.99 5.76
N SER A 132 23.10 -19.81 5.17
CA SER A 132 22.33 -19.46 3.97
C SER A 132 21.23 -18.46 4.28
N LEU A 133 20.50 -18.65 5.39
CA LEU A 133 19.48 -17.73 5.86
C LEU A 133 20.11 -16.43 6.38
N ARG A 134 21.23 -16.52 7.11
CA ARG A 134 21.93 -15.33 7.60
C ARG A 134 22.41 -14.44 6.47
N ARG A 135 23.09 -14.98 5.45
CA ARG A 135 23.51 -14.19 4.27
C ARG A 135 22.33 -13.64 3.47
N TRP A 136 21.24 -14.40 3.36
CA TRP A 136 20.02 -13.94 2.70
C TRP A 136 19.37 -12.77 3.46
N LYS A 137 19.30 -12.82 4.80
CA LYS A 137 18.84 -11.70 5.62
C LYS A 137 19.78 -10.50 5.58
N GLU A 138 21.09 -10.70 5.63
CA GLU A 138 22.09 -9.63 5.45
C GLU A 138 21.90 -8.91 4.10
N GLN A 139 21.55 -9.64 3.02
CA GLN A 139 21.23 -9.04 1.73
C GLN A 139 19.88 -8.30 1.69
N LEU A 140 18.93 -8.67 2.56
CA LEU A 140 17.56 -8.13 2.61
C LEU A 140 17.30 -7.08 3.69
N LEU A 141 18.22 -6.93 4.63
CA LEU A 141 18.16 -5.91 5.68
C LEU A 141 19.30 -4.91 5.49
N GLY A 142 20.36 -5.30 4.79
CA GLY A 142 21.60 -4.53 4.77
C GLY A 142 22.20 -4.49 6.17
N SER A 143 22.77 -3.34 6.53
CA SER A 143 23.38 -3.12 7.84
C SER A 143 22.37 -2.62 8.88
N VAL A 144 21.31 -3.39 9.15
CA VAL A 144 20.44 -3.13 10.31
C VAL A 144 21.25 -3.34 11.60
N ASP A 145 21.37 -2.29 12.40
CA ASP A 145 21.98 -2.38 13.72
C ASP A 145 21.02 -3.08 14.70
N ILE A 146 21.28 -4.36 14.95
CA ILE A 146 20.54 -5.23 15.88
C ILE A 146 20.45 -4.63 17.29
N THR A 147 21.37 -3.73 17.69
CA THR A 147 21.32 -3.06 19.00
C THR A 147 20.29 -1.94 19.08
N THR A 148 19.90 -1.37 17.93
CA THR A 148 18.83 -0.35 17.82
C THR A 148 17.44 -0.97 17.61
N VAL A 149 17.40 -2.21 17.16
CA VAL A 149 16.16 -2.98 16.96
C VAL A 149 15.73 -3.60 18.29
N GLY A 150 14.67 -3.04 18.89
CA GLY A 150 14.11 -3.52 20.14
C GLY A 150 13.47 -4.91 20.04
N GLU A 151 12.95 -5.40 21.17
CA GLU A 151 12.23 -6.68 21.27
C GLU A 151 10.76 -6.56 20.83
N HIS A 152 10.38 -5.43 20.23
CA HIS A 152 9.03 -5.16 19.77
C HIS A 152 8.69 -6.00 18.54
N ALA A 153 7.65 -6.83 18.65
CA ALA A 153 7.11 -7.59 17.53
C ALA A 153 6.45 -6.67 16.49
N GLU A 154 5.86 -5.55 16.91
CA GLU A 154 5.24 -4.59 16.01
C GLU A 154 6.27 -3.60 15.43
N PRO A 155 6.24 -3.33 14.11
CA PRO A 155 6.93 -2.20 13.51
C PRO A 155 6.29 -0.86 13.89
N GLU A 156 7.02 0.21 13.66
CA GLU A 156 6.56 1.59 13.79
C GLU A 156 7.02 2.40 12.57
N VAL A 157 6.12 3.23 12.03
CA VAL A 157 6.39 4.10 10.87
C VAL A 157 6.03 5.53 11.23
N GLN A 158 7.01 6.42 11.16
CA GLN A 158 6.81 7.85 11.34
C GLN A 158 6.83 8.54 9.98
N ILE A 159 5.66 8.96 9.47
CA ILE A 159 5.59 9.77 8.25
C ILE A 159 6.02 11.21 8.59
N LEU A 160 7.14 11.66 8.02
CA LEU A 160 7.76 12.94 8.36
C LEU A 160 7.21 14.11 7.52
N SER A 161 7.04 13.88 6.21
CA SER A 161 6.61 14.94 5.29
C SER A 161 6.03 14.39 3.99
N LEU A 162 5.07 15.13 3.43
CA LEU A 162 4.73 15.09 2.01
C LEU A 162 5.51 16.18 1.29
N THR A 163 6.15 15.88 0.15
CA THR A 163 6.73 16.87 -0.74
C THR A 163 6.00 16.85 -2.08
N ILE A 164 5.55 18.00 -2.56
CA ILE A 164 4.95 18.14 -3.88
C ILE A 164 6.03 18.66 -4.84
N LEU A 165 6.40 17.85 -5.82
CA LEU A 165 7.34 18.18 -6.88
C LEU A 165 6.55 18.73 -8.04
N SER A 166 6.97 19.85 -8.62
CA SER A 166 6.34 20.43 -9.82
C SER A 166 7.41 20.93 -10.78
N PRO A 167 7.29 20.68 -12.09
CA PRO A 167 8.27 21.17 -13.06
C PRO A 167 8.51 22.68 -12.94
N ASP A 168 9.78 23.06 -13.13
CA ASP A 168 10.26 24.46 -13.15
C ASP A 168 9.98 25.27 -11.85
N ARG A 169 9.73 24.62 -10.71
CA ARG A 169 9.54 25.27 -9.40
C ARG A 169 10.27 24.54 -8.27
N PRO A 170 10.58 25.23 -7.14
CA PRO A 170 11.10 24.57 -5.95
C PRO A 170 10.10 23.57 -5.36
N ASP A 171 10.61 22.45 -4.83
CA ASP A 171 9.87 21.47 -4.01
C ASP A 171 9.02 22.16 -2.93
N LEU A 172 7.72 21.84 -2.87
CA LEU A 172 6.86 22.25 -1.77
C LEU A 172 6.88 21.15 -0.69
N VAL A 173 7.75 21.32 0.31
CA VAL A 173 7.89 20.40 1.45
C VAL A 173 6.87 20.76 2.54
N LEU A 174 6.05 19.78 2.91
CA LEU A 174 4.97 19.88 3.90
C LEU A 174 5.24 18.88 5.04
N PRO A 175 5.80 19.31 6.18
CA PRO A 175 5.95 18.49 7.37
C PRO A 175 4.59 17.97 7.86
N ILE A 176 4.59 16.78 8.48
CA ILE A 176 3.41 16.17 9.10
C ILE A 176 3.55 16.25 10.63
N PRO A 177 2.51 16.67 11.38
CA PRO A 177 1.19 17.11 10.91
C PRO A 177 1.24 18.44 10.14
N PHE A 178 0.36 18.58 9.16
CA PHE A 178 0.29 19.78 8.33
C PHE A 178 -0.11 21.01 9.14
N VAL A 179 0.53 22.14 8.86
CA VAL A 179 0.17 23.44 9.45
C VAL A 179 -0.69 24.21 8.44
N PRO A 180 -2.01 24.37 8.69
CA PRO A 180 -2.87 25.10 7.78
C PRO A 180 -2.56 26.61 7.80
N ASN A 181 -2.74 27.26 6.66
CA ASN A 181 -2.64 28.70 6.52
C ASN A 181 -3.88 29.43 7.11
N SER A 182 -3.89 30.77 7.03
CA SER A 182 -5.00 31.60 7.55
C SER A 182 -6.37 31.39 6.90
N LYS A 183 -6.47 30.54 5.86
CA LYS A 183 -7.73 30.10 5.24
C LYS A 183 -8.07 28.64 5.53
N GLY A 184 -7.30 27.94 6.37
CA GLY A 184 -7.48 26.52 6.68
C GLY A 184 -6.80 25.55 5.70
N PHE A 185 -6.09 26.03 4.67
CA PHE A 185 -5.46 25.15 3.68
C PHE A 185 -4.03 24.76 4.07
N ALA A 186 -3.70 23.48 3.99
CA ALA A 186 -2.34 22.96 4.14
C ALA A 186 -1.43 23.43 2.98
N PHE A 187 -1.96 23.49 1.76
CA PHE A 187 -1.25 23.98 0.57
C PHE A 187 -2.21 24.45 -0.53
N GLY A 188 -1.64 25.00 -1.61
CA GLY A 188 -2.39 25.34 -2.82
C GLY A 188 -1.62 25.02 -4.10
N LEU A 189 -2.32 24.52 -5.11
CA LEU A 189 -1.77 24.13 -6.42
C LEU A 189 -2.35 24.99 -7.55
N LYS A 190 -1.62 25.04 -8.66
CA LYS A 190 -2.12 25.64 -9.91
C LYS A 190 -2.98 24.64 -10.68
N ASP A 191 -4.01 25.10 -11.38
CA ASP A 191 -4.88 24.27 -12.20
C ASP A 191 -4.17 23.79 -13.50
N GLY A 192 -4.32 22.51 -13.84
CA GLY A 192 -3.66 21.89 -14.99
C GLY A 192 -2.14 21.73 -14.91
N SER A 193 -1.53 21.87 -13.73
CA SER A 193 -0.10 21.61 -13.51
C SER A 193 0.19 20.13 -13.29
N LEU A 194 1.35 19.67 -13.79
CA LEU A 194 1.90 18.34 -13.48
C LEU A 194 2.57 18.38 -12.11
N TYR A 195 2.47 17.29 -11.36
CA TYR A 195 3.17 17.12 -10.08
C TYR A 195 3.50 15.65 -9.80
N HIS A 196 4.44 15.43 -8.89
CA HIS A 196 4.69 14.13 -8.24
C HIS A 196 4.58 14.31 -6.73
N LEU A 197 4.07 13.31 -6.02
CA LEU A 197 4.05 13.29 -4.55
C LEU A 197 5.22 12.44 -4.05
N LYS A 198 6.07 13.02 -3.20
CA LYS A 198 7.23 12.35 -2.59
C LYS A 198 7.06 12.33 -1.07
N PHE A 199 6.85 11.15 -0.49
CA PHE A 199 6.80 10.95 0.96
C PHE A 199 8.20 10.76 1.52
N SER A 200 8.42 11.24 2.75
CA SER A 200 9.56 10.83 3.57
C SER A 200 9.07 10.28 4.91
N PHE A 201 9.63 9.15 5.32
CA PHE A 201 9.23 8.44 6.54
C PHE A 201 10.38 7.61 7.11
N VAL A 202 10.36 7.39 8.42
CA VAL A 202 11.30 6.51 9.14
C VAL A 202 10.57 5.24 9.56
N VAL A 203 11.27 4.11 9.50
CA VAL A 203 10.78 2.82 9.99
C VAL A 203 11.66 2.37 11.16
N SER A 204 11.03 1.93 12.24
CA SER A 204 11.69 1.47 13.47
C SER A 204 11.06 0.18 13.99
N ASN A 205 11.70 -0.42 14.99
CA ASN A 205 11.30 -1.64 15.70
C ASN A 205 11.31 -2.95 14.88
N ASN A 206 10.62 -3.02 13.74
CA ASN A 206 10.53 -4.24 12.93
C ASN A 206 10.35 -3.90 11.43
N ILE A 207 10.32 -4.93 10.59
CA ILE A 207 9.98 -4.84 9.17
C ILE A 207 8.49 -4.53 9.02
N VAL A 208 8.16 -3.51 8.21
CA VAL A 208 6.80 -3.19 7.80
C VAL A 208 6.49 -3.96 6.52
N SER A 209 5.43 -4.77 6.51
CA SER A 209 5.00 -5.55 5.34
C SER A 209 3.95 -4.81 4.52
N GLY A 210 4.24 -4.49 3.26
CA GLY A 210 3.23 -3.91 2.37
C GLY A 210 2.63 -2.60 2.91
N LEU A 211 3.48 -1.63 3.24
CA LEU A 211 3.04 -0.28 3.58
C LEU A 211 2.23 0.30 2.42
N LYS A 212 0.99 0.67 2.71
CA LYS A 212 -0.05 1.08 1.77
C LYS A 212 -0.42 2.53 2.02
N TYR A 213 -0.42 3.33 0.96
CA TYR A 213 -0.92 4.70 0.95
C TYR A 213 -2.32 4.71 0.36
N THR A 214 -3.28 5.30 1.08
CA THR A 214 -4.61 5.61 0.58
C THR A 214 -4.84 7.11 0.69
N ASN A 215 -5.35 7.74 -0.37
CA ASN A 215 -5.75 9.14 -0.33
C ASN A 215 -7.08 9.33 -1.06
N THR A 216 -8.11 9.70 -0.30
CA THR A 216 -9.42 10.07 -0.83
C THR A 216 -9.50 11.60 -0.89
N VAL A 217 -10.06 12.14 -1.97
CA VAL A 217 -10.22 13.58 -2.19
C VAL A 217 -11.68 13.90 -2.48
N TRP A 218 -12.19 14.95 -1.84
CA TRP A 218 -13.55 15.47 -1.99
C TRP A 218 -13.52 16.93 -2.46
N LYS A 219 -14.56 17.31 -3.19
CA LYS A 219 -14.81 18.69 -3.63
C LYS A 219 -16.28 19.01 -3.40
N THR A 220 -16.57 19.98 -2.53
CA THR A 220 -17.95 20.34 -2.15
C THR A 220 -18.75 19.12 -1.67
N GLY A 221 -18.17 18.36 -0.72
CA GLY A 221 -18.76 17.12 -0.16
C GLY A 221 -18.72 15.90 -1.09
N VAL A 222 -18.54 16.07 -2.40
CA VAL A 222 -18.52 14.94 -3.35
C VAL A 222 -17.11 14.38 -3.48
N ARG A 223 -16.95 13.07 -3.25
CA ARG A 223 -15.70 12.33 -3.54
C ARG A 223 -15.38 12.42 -5.03
N VAL A 224 -14.21 12.96 -5.37
CA VAL A 224 -13.73 13.15 -6.75
C VAL A 224 -12.57 12.22 -7.12
N GLU A 225 -11.84 11.70 -6.13
CA GLU A 225 -10.68 10.83 -6.33
C GLU A 225 -10.50 9.87 -5.13
N ASN A 226 -9.99 8.67 -5.38
CA ASN A 226 -9.54 7.72 -4.36
C ASN A 226 -8.35 6.93 -4.91
N THR A 227 -7.17 7.23 -4.40
CA THR A 227 -5.89 6.66 -4.84
C THR A 227 -5.38 5.68 -3.79
N LYS A 228 -5.20 4.42 -4.16
CA LYS A 228 -4.66 3.34 -3.29
C LYS A 228 -3.37 2.79 -3.92
N VAL A 229 -2.23 2.94 -3.25
CA VAL A 229 -0.90 2.55 -3.74
C VAL A 229 -0.18 1.66 -2.74
N MET A 230 0.38 0.54 -3.21
CA MET A 230 1.33 -0.25 -2.43
C MET A 230 2.72 0.37 -2.54
N LEU A 231 3.25 0.86 -1.43
CA LEU A 231 4.63 1.37 -1.37
C LEU A 231 5.61 0.19 -1.28
N GLY A 232 5.28 -0.84 -0.50
CA GLY A 232 6.04 -2.09 -0.41
C GLY A 232 6.53 -2.41 1.00
N THR A 233 7.51 -3.29 1.10
CA THR A 233 8.10 -3.73 2.38
C THR A 233 9.36 -2.94 2.75
N PHE A 234 9.45 -2.49 4.01
CA PHE A 234 10.53 -1.62 4.52
C PHE A 234 11.14 -2.17 5.81
N SER A 235 12.48 -2.18 5.88
CA SER A 235 13.25 -2.56 7.07
C SER A 235 13.43 -1.38 8.04
N PRO A 236 13.69 -1.62 9.34
CA PRO A 236 13.99 -0.53 10.27
C PRO A 236 15.37 0.08 9.99
N GLN A 237 15.45 1.40 9.87
CA GLN A 237 16.71 2.15 9.69
C GLN A 237 16.56 3.61 10.17
N PRO A 238 17.64 4.25 10.66
CA PRO A 238 17.57 5.63 11.16
C PRO A 238 17.49 6.68 10.02
N GLU A 239 18.02 6.39 8.83
CA GLU A 239 17.88 7.26 7.67
C GLU A 239 16.44 7.21 7.11
N PRO A 240 15.77 8.36 6.87
CA PRO A 240 14.44 8.35 6.29
C PRO A 240 14.41 7.73 4.88
N TYR A 241 13.43 6.86 4.64
CA TYR A 241 13.05 6.46 3.29
C TYR A 241 12.43 7.63 2.53
N THR A 242 12.51 7.54 1.20
CA THR A 242 11.77 8.40 0.27
C THR A 242 11.05 7.56 -0.75
N TYR A 243 9.75 7.78 -0.93
CA TYR A 243 8.94 7.14 -1.98
C TYR A 243 8.29 8.22 -2.84
N GLU A 244 8.43 8.12 -4.16
CA GLU A 244 7.83 9.05 -5.12
C GLU A 244 6.73 8.33 -5.92
N LEU A 245 5.51 8.90 -5.91
CA LEU A 245 4.39 8.43 -6.73
C LEU A 245 4.61 8.81 -8.21
N GLY A 246 3.83 8.21 -9.10
CA GLY A 246 3.81 8.58 -10.52
C GLY A 246 3.36 10.03 -10.76
N GLU A 247 3.64 10.53 -11.96
CA GLU A 247 3.19 11.88 -12.37
C GLU A 247 1.66 11.96 -12.42
N GLU A 248 1.11 12.96 -11.74
CA GLU A 248 -0.30 13.30 -11.74
C GLU A 248 -0.51 14.72 -12.28
N ARG A 249 -1.77 15.05 -12.62
CA ARG A 249 -2.12 16.36 -13.14
C ARG A 249 -3.32 16.94 -12.43
N THR A 250 -3.18 18.14 -11.87
CA THR A 250 -4.31 18.82 -11.24
C THR A 250 -5.43 19.07 -12.24
N PRO A 251 -6.71 18.98 -11.82
CA PRO A 251 -7.84 19.33 -12.67
C PRO A 251 -7.76 20.81 -13.09
N SER A 252 -8.39 21.14 -14.21
CA SER A 252 -8.25 22.46 -14.86
C SER A 252 -9.58 23.08 -15.27
N GLY A 253 -9.57 24.41 -15.42
CA GLY A 253 -10.74 25.20 -15.79
C GLY A 253 -11.45 25.82 -14.58
N MET A 254 -12.42 26.70 -14.86
CA MET A 254 -13.06 27.52 -13.84
C MET A 254 -13.77 26.70 -12.75
N PHE A 255 -14.40 25.58 -13.12
CA PHE A 255 -15.11 24.69 -12.19
C PHE A 255 -14.20 23.77 -11.36
N ALA A 256 -12.95 23.56 -11.80
CA ALA A 256 -11.96 22.79 -11.05
C ALA A 256 -11.30 23.62 -9.92
N ARG A 257 -11.32 24.95 -10.02
CA ARG A 257 -10.73 25.82 -9.00
C ARG A 257 -11.62 25.87 -7.76
N GLY A 258 -11.01 26.04 -6.60
CA GLY A 258 -11.71 26.12 -5.31
C GLY A 258 -11.05 25.30 -4.20
N SER A 259 -11.81 25.10 -3.12
CA SER A 259 -11.44 24.28 -1.96
C SER A 259 -11.64 22.79 -2.26
N TYR A 260 -10.73 21.98 -1.74
CA TYR A 260 -10.76 20.53 -1.71
C TYR A 260 -10.47 20.06 -0.28
N SER A 261 -11.07 18.95 0.11
CA SER A 261 -10.70 18.21 1.33
C SER A 261 -10.10 16.87 0.93
N ALA A 262 -9.17 16.36 1.70
CA ALA A 262 -8.55 15.06 1.48
C ALA A 262 -8.29 14.35 2.81
N ARG A 263 -8.27 13.02 2.76
CA ARG A 263 -7.95 12.12 3.87
C ARG A 263 -6.85 11.20 3.40
N THR A 264 -5.69 11.29 4.02
CA THR A 264 -4.51 10.46 3.74
C THR A 264 -4.33 9.46 4.87
N LYS A 265 -4.25 8.17 4.50
CA LYS A 265 -4.06 7.04 5.41
C LYS A 265 -2.85 6.20 5.00
N PHE A 266 -2.03 5.80 5.97
CA PHE A 266 -0.94 4.86 5.83
C PHE A 266 -1.19 3.64 6.74
N ALA A 267 -1.26 2.46 6.14
CA ALA A 267 -1.44 1.20 6.88
C ALA A 267 -0.67 0.05 6.23
N ASP A 268 -0.35 -1.01 6.96
CA ASP A 268 0.34 -2.19 6.42
C ASP A 268 -0.61 -3.37 6.13
N ASP A 269 -0.05 -4.51 5.72
CA ASP A 269 -0.81 -5.75 5.49
C ASP A 269 -1.18 -6.50 6.80
N ASP A 270 -0.63 -6.10 7.95
CA ASP A 270 -1.09 -6.56 9.28
C ASP A 270 -2.29 -5.73 9.81
N GLY A 271 -2.74 -4.73 9.05
CA GLY A 271 -3.84 -3.83 9.41
C GLY A 271 -3.46 -2.70 10.36
N LYS A 272 -2.18 -2.53 10.71
CA LYS A 272 -1.72 -1.46 11.60
C LYS A 272 -1.76 -0.13 10.83
N CYS A 273 -2.46 0.85 11.40
CA CYS A 273 -2.51 2.22 10.89
C CYS A 273 -1.39 3.07 11.52
N TYR A 274 -0.64 3.80 10.71
CA TYR A 274 0.49 4.64 11.12
C TYR A 274 0.20 6.14 11.02
N LEU A 275 -0.68 6.50 10.09
CA LEU A 275 -1.16 7.87 9.90
C LEU A 275 -2.57 7.78 9.33
N ASP A 276 -3.50 8.57 9.86
CA ASP A 276 -4.81 8.83 9.28
C ASP A 276 -5.13 10.29 9.58
N ILE A 277 -5.03 11.15 8.56
CA ILE A 277 -5.19 12.61 8.71
C ILE A 277 -6.04 13.19 7.59
N SER A 278 -6.93 14.11 7.99
CA SER A 278 -7.71 14.93 7.07
C SER A 278 -7.13 16.34 6.97
N TYR A 279 -7.14 16.91 5.76
CA TYR A 279 -6.65 18.26 5.48
C TYR A 279 -7.41 18.88 4.31
N SER A 280 -7.39 20.21 4.22
CA SER A 280 -7.90 20.92 3.05
C SER A 280 -6.77 21.53 2.24
N PHE A 281 -6.97 21.62 0.93
CA PHE A 281 -6.07 22.31 0.00
C PHE A 281 -6.88 23.07 -1.05
N GLU A 282 -6.23 23.91 -1.84
CA GLU A 282 -6.90 24.74 -2.84
C GLU A 282 -6.29 24.62 -4.24
N ILE A 283 -7.13 24.63 -5.27
CA ILE A 283 -6.70 24.72 -6.67
C ILE A 283 -7.03 26.10 -7.21
N ARG A 284 -6.01 26.80 -7.73
CA ARG A 284 -6.07 28.18 -8.19
C ARG A 284 -5.64 28.31 -9.65
N LYS A 285 -6.00 29.42 -10.30
CA LYS A 285 -5.56 29.75 -11.67
C LYS A 285 -4.03 29.91 -11.78
N ASP A 286 -3.45 30.48 -10.74
CA ASP A 286 -2.05 30.83 -10.64
C ASP A 286 -1.49 30.25 -9.35
N TRP A 287 -0.20 29.94 -9.32
CA TRP A 287 0.46 29.39 -8.14
C TRP A 287 0.32 30.33 -6.93
N PRO A 288 0.27 29.80 -5.69
CA PRO A 288 0.41 30.65 -4.50
C PRO A 288 1.72 31.45 -4.60
N SER A 289 1.62 32.76 -4.37
CA SER A 289 2.78 33.63 -4.19
C SER A 289 3.43 33.31 -2.85
N ASN A 290 4.75 33.09 -2.84
CA ASN A 290 5.52 33.09 -1.60
C ASN A 290 5.42 34.48 -0.98
N SER A 291 4.72 34.59 0.14
CA SER A 291 4.67 35.77 1.01
C SER A 291 5.72 35.67 2.09
#